data_AF-A0A392R154-F1
#
_entry.id   AF-A0A392R154-F1
#
_cell.length_a   1.000
_cell.length_b   1.000
_cell.length_c   1.000
_cell.angle_alpha   90.00
_cell.angle_beta   90.00
_cell.angle_gamma   90.00
#
_symmetry.space_group_name_H-M   'P 1'
#
loop_
_entity.id
_entity.type
_entity.pdbx_description
1 polymer ?
#
loop_
_entity_poly.entity_id
_entity_poly.type
_entity_poly.pdbx_seq_one_letter_code
_entity_poly.pdbx_strand_id
1 'polypeptide(L)'
;MLLNVIDIFVLVILWPAQRNLIREATAFLLDVLKPNLPEHGFLQTKVLEINLVTFPNVADAILANGMFSHYDRPRIAQLCEKAGLYVRALQVMPC
;
A
#
# COMPACT_ATOMS: atom_id res chain seq x y z
N MET A 1 -8.88 14.22 -13.54
CA MET A 1 -7.49 14.01 -13.08
C MET A 1 -7.31 12.72 -12.27
N LEU A 2 -8.24 12.37 -11.37
CA LEU A 2 -8.23 11.10 -10.59
C LEU A 2 -8.24 9.81 -11.44
N LEU A 3 -8.84 9.82 -12.64
CA LEU A 3 -8.84 8.66 -13.55
C LEU A 3 -7.42 8.17 -13.89
N ASN A 4 -6.46 9.09 -14.14
CA ASN A 4 -5.09 8.70 -14.56
C ASN A 4 -4.29 8.00 -13.45
N VAL A 5 -4.62 8.25 -12.19
CA VAL A 5 -3.93 7.67 -11.03
C VAL A 5 -4.34 6.21 -10.81
N ILE A 6 -5.64 5.93 -10.99
CA ILE A 6 -6.19 4.58 -10.97
C ILE A 6 -5.66 3.81 -12.17
N ASP A 7 -5.59 4.43 -13.35
CA ASP A 7 -5.05 3.80 -14.57
C ASP A 7 -3.60 3.34 -14.39
N ILE A 8 -2.72 4.14 -13.79
CA ILE A 8 -1.32 3.75 -13.49
C ILE A 8 -1.28 2.55 -12.53
N PHE A 9 -2.08 2.56 -11.47
CA PHE A 9 -2.10 1.46 -10.50
C PHE A 9 -2.67 0.17 -11.10
N VAL A 10 -3.70 0.27 -11.94
CA VAL A 10 -4.27 -0.87 -12.67
C VAL A 10 -3.30 -1.40 -13.74
N LEU A 11 -2.58 -0.53 -14.45
CA LEU A 11 -1.53 -0.94 -15.40
C LEU A 11 -0.38 -1.67 -14.71
N VAL A 12 0.05 -1.18 -13.54
CA VAL A 12 1.11 -1.80 -12.74
C VAL A 12 0.67 -3.15 -12.16
N ILE A 13 -0.61 -3.32 -11.83
CA ILE A 13 -1.19 -4.62 -11.44
C ILE A 13 -1.22 -5.60 -12.62
N LEU A 14 -1.53 -5.13 -13.84
CA LEU A 14 -1.65 -5.98 -15.03
C LEU A 14 -0.30 -6.34 -15.68
N TRP A 15 0.76 -5.54 -15.45
CA TRP A 15 2.06 -5.76 -16.08
C TRP A 15 3.21 -5.98 -15.07
N PRO A 16 3.36 -7.21 -14.52
CA PRO A 16 4.38 -7.54 -13.53
C PRO A 16 5.84 -7.44 -14.02
N ALA A 17 6.08 -7.22 -15.32
CA ALA A 17 7.44 -7.13 -15.87
C ALA A 17 8.15 -5.79 -15.60
N GLN A 18 7.46 -4.75 -15.10
CA GLN A 18 8.04 -3.42 -14.87
C GLN A 18 8.14 -3.09 -13.37
N ARG A 19 8.91 -3.89 -12.62
CA ARG A 19 9.15 -3.67 -11.18
C ARG A 19 9.70 -2.29 -10.82
N ASN A 20 10.43 -1.65 -11.73
CA ASN A 20 10.97 -0.31 -11.52
C ASN A 20 9.86 0.75 -11.46
N LEU A 21 8.78 0.60 -12.24
CA LEU A 21 7.65 1.54 -12.24
C LEU A 21 6.80 1.46 -10.98
N ILE A 22 6.82 0.33 -10.25
CA ILE A 22 6.09 0.15 -9.00
C ILE A 22 6.55 1.16 -7.95
N ARG A 23 7.86 1.44 -7.89
CA ARG A 23 8.43 2.38 -6.91
C ARG A 23 8.03 3.83 -7.22
N GLU A 24 8.09 4.22 -8.49
CA GLU A 24 7.68 5.56 -8.94
C GLU A 24 6.17 5.77 -8.74
N ALA A 25 5.35 4.78 -9.11
CA ALA A 25 3.91 4.82 -8.89
C ALA A 25 3.59 4.91 -7.39
N THR A 26 4.30 4.16 -6.54
CA THR A 26 4.14 4.23 -5.08
C THR A 26 4.48 5.62 -4.56
N ALA A 27 5.61 6.21 -4.96
CA ALA A 27 5.99 7.57 -4.54
C ALA A 27 4.93 8.61 -4.94
N PHE A 28 4.44 8.54 -6.18
CA PHE A 28 3.38 9.40 -6.66
C PHE A 28 2.07 9.21 -5.87
N LEU A 29 1.66 7.97 -5.62
CA LEU A 29 0.46 7.72 -4.82
C LEU A 29 0.63 8.14 -3.36
N LEU A 30 1.82 8.04 -2.78
CA LEU A 30 2.07 8.56 -1.44
C LEU A 30 1.86 10.07 -1.39
N ASP A 31 2.26 10.83 -2.42
CA ASP A 31 1.99 12.26 -2.50
C ASP A 31 0.50 12.59 -2.67
N VAL A 32 -0.23 11.80 -3.48
CA VAL A 32 -1.68 11.97 -3.66
C VAL A 32 -2.48 11.58 -2.41
N LEU A 33 -2.02 10.55 -1.68
CA LEU A 33 -2.69 9.99 -0.51
C LEU A 33 -2.23 10.62 0.82
N LYS A 34 -1.26 11.55 0.80
CA LYS A 34 -0.85 12.37 1.96
C LYS A 34 -2.01 12.96 2.78
N PRO A 35 -3.11 13.49 2.19
CA PRO A 35 -4.20 14.04 2.99
C PRO A 35 -5.00 12.96 3.73
N ASN A 36 -4.72 11.67 3.50
CA ASN A 36 -5.30 10.52 4.21
C ASN A 36 -6.83 10.59 4.31
N LEU A 37 -7.48 10.93 3.18
CA LEU A 37 -8.92 11.07 3.13
C LEU A 37 -9.60 9.68 3.14
N PRO A 38 -10.74 9.52 3.84
CA PRO A 38 -11.45 8.24 3.92
C PRO A 38 -11.97 7.76 2.56
N GLU A 39 -12.29 8.68 1.65
CA GLU A 39 -12.68 8.37 0.27
C GLU A 39 -11.60 7.62 -0.52
N HIS A 40 -10.33 7.69 -0.08
CA HIS A 40 -9.21 7.00 -0.68
C HIS A 40 -8.81 5.72 0.05
N GLY A 41 -9.58 5.25 1.04
CA GLY A 41 -9.25 4.04 1.82
C GLY A 41 -8.99 2.78 0.97
N PHE A 42 -9.72 2.65 -0.15
CA PHE A 42 -9.47 1.59 -1.13
C PHE A 42 -8.08 1.69 -1.77
N LEU A 43 -7.65 2.90 -2.17
CA LEU A 43 -6.33 3.14 -2.76
C LEU A 43 -5.21 2.93 -1.73
N GLN A 44 -5.41 3.37 -0.48
CA GLN A 44 -4.48 3.12 0.61
C GLN A 44 -4.24 1.62 0.81
N THR A 45 -5.33 0.83 0.80
CA THR A 45 -5.25 -0.63 0.89
C THR A 45 -4.45 -1.21 -0.27
N LYS A 46 -4.77 -0.82 -1.52
CA LYS A 46 -4.09 -1.34 -2.71
C LYS A 46 -2.58 -1.03 -2.75
N VAL A 47 -2.18 0.17 -2.36
CA VAL A 47 -0.77 0.56 -2.25
C VAL A 47 -0.02 -0.35 -1.29
N LEU A 48 -0.59 -0.58 -0.11
CA LEU A 48 0.00 -1.45 0.90
C LEU A 48 0.03 -2.91 0.43
N GLU A 49 -1.04 -3.42 -0.19
CA GLU A 49 -1.06 -4.79 -0.72
C GLU A 49 0.08 -5.03 -1.71
N ILE A 50 0.24 -4.13 -2.68
CA ILE A 50 1.27 -4.25 -3.73
C ILE A 50 2.67 -4.16 -3.12
N ASN A 51 2.90 -3.19 -2.23
CA ASN A 51 4.20 -3.01 -1.61
C ASN A 51 4.54 -4.17 -0.67
N LEU A 52 3.60 -4.75 0.07
CA LEU A 52 3.87 -5.92 0.92
C LEU A 52 4.33 -7.14 0.13
N VAL A 53 3.81 -7.33 -1.09
CA VAL A 53 4.19 -8.46 -1.96
C VAL A 53 5.49 -8.19 -2.72
N THR A 54 5.77 -6.94 -3.09
CA THR A 54 6.89 -6.60 -3.99
C THR A 54 8.09 -5.98 -3.28
N PHE A 55 7.84 -5.10 -2.31
CA PHE A 55 8.83 -4.32 -1.56
C PHE A 55 8.41 -4.20 -0.08
N PRO A 56 8.44 -5.29 0.70
CA PRO A 56 7.93 -5.30 2.07
C PRO A 56 8.58 -4.25 2.98
N ASN A 57 9.85 -3.90 2.73
CA ASN A 57 10.55 -2.83 3.46
C ASN A 57 9.89 -1.45 3.29
N VAL A 58 9.35 -1.16 2.09
CA VAL A 58 8.66 0.11 1.81
C VAL A 58 7.30 0.12 2.50
N ALA A 59 6.58 -1.01 2.44
CA ALA A 59 5.32 -1.17 3.17
C ALA A 59 5.50 -1.01 4.68
N ASP A 60 6.56 -1.60 5.26
CA ASP A 60 6.89 -1.44 6.68
C ASP A 60 7.10 0.04 7.03
N ALA A 61 7.85 0.79 6.23
CA ALA A 61 8.08 2.21 6.45
C ALA A 61 6.79 3.05 6.37
N ILE A 62 5.90 2.75 5.41
CA ILE A 62 4.61 3.43 5.27
C ILE A 62 3.73 3.19 6.51
N LEU A 63 3.66 1.93 6.97
CA LEU A 63 2.92 1.54 8.17
C LEU A 63 3.53 2.15 9.44
N ALA A 64 4.85 2.16 9.55
CA ALA A 64 5.59 2.74 10.67
C ALA A 64 5.33 4.25 10.81
N ASN A 65 5.28 4.96 9.69
CA ASN A 65 5.03 6.40 9.67
C ASN A 65 3.56 6.76 9.92
N GLY A 66 2.65 5.78 9.96
CA GLY A 66 1.22 6.04 10.15
C GLY A 66 0.61 6.89 9.05
N MET A 67 1.15 6.81 7.82
CA MET A 67 0.70 7.67 6.70
C MET A 67 -0.75 7.38 6.27
N PHE A 68 -1.23 6.16 6.50
CA PHE A 68 -2.57 5.72 6.12
C PHE A 68 -3.35 5.27 7.36
N SER A 69 -4.65 5.57 7.41
CA SER A 69 -5.53 5.14 8.52
C SER A 69 -6.84 4.48 8.08
N HIS A 70 -7.20 4.60 6.79
CA HIS A 70 -8.49 4.16 6.24
C HIS A 70 -8.40 2.87 5.41
N TYR A 71 -7.27 2.16 5.49
CA TYR A 71 -7.07 0.89 4.79
C TYR A 71 -7.73 -0.29 5.52
N ASP A 72 -7.93 -1.39 4.80
CA ASP A 72 -8.43 -2.66 5.33
C ASP A 72 -7.39 -3.32 6.25
N ARG A 73 -7.52 -3.10 7.56
CA ARG A 73 -6.58 -3.59 8.56
C ARG A 73 -6.47 -5.13 8.60
N PRO A 74 -7.56 -5.91 8.64
CA PRO A 74 -7.48 -7.37 8.59
C PRO A 74 -6.70 -7.88 7.38
N ARG A 75 -6.95 -7.30 6.20
CA ARG A 75 -6.27 -7.69 4.97
C ARG A 75 -4.77 -7.39 5.01
N ILE A 76 -4.40 -6.20 5.47
CA ILE A 76 -3.00 -5.78 5.57
C ILE A 76 -2.26 -6.56 6.64
N ALA A 77 -2.88 -6.90 7.76
CA ALA A 77 -2.28 -7.75 8.79
C ALA A 77 -1.88 -9.12 8.23
N GLN A 78 -2.79 -9.80 7.52
CA GLN A 78 -2.50 -11.09 6.86
C GLN A 78 -1.34 -11.01 5.86
N LEU A 79 -1.25 -9.91 5.11
CA LEU A 79 -0.16 -9.70 4.15
C LEU A 79 1.16 -9.38 4.85
N CYS A 80 1.13 -8.67 5.98
CA CYS A 80 2.32 -8.45 6.81
C CYS A 80 2.85 -9.78 7.35
N GLU A 81 1.99 -10.69 7.81
CA GLU A 81 2.41 -12.03 8.24
C GLU A 81 3.07 -12.81 7.11
N LYS A 82 2.46 -12.78 5.90
CA LYS A 82 3.02 -13.46 4.71
C LYS A 82 4.35 -12.86 4.26
N ALA A 83 4.57 -11.57 4.49
CA ALA A 83 5.81 -10.87 4.19
C ALA A 83 6.90 -11.06 5.26
N GLY A 84 6.62 -11.79 6.36
CA GLY A 84 7.56 -11.97 7.48
C GLY A 84 7.60 -10.78 8.46
N LEU A 85 6.69 -9.82 8.33
CA LEU A 85 6.55 -8.63 9.18
C LEU A 85 5.57 -8.90 10.34
N TYR A 86 5.84 -9.94 11.13
CA TYR A 86 4.93 -10.39 12.20
C TYR A 86 4.63 -9.31 13.25
N VAL A 87 5.62 -8.50 13.60
CA VAL A 87 5.45 -7.39 14.56
C VAL A 87 4.45 -6.35 14.05
N ARG A 88 4.42 -6.09 12.73
CA ARG A 88 3.45 -5.16 12.13
C ARG A 88 2.06 -5.76 12.04
N ALA A 89 1.95 -7.05 11.71
CA ALA A 89 0.66 -7.73 11.70
C ALA A 89 -0.07 -7.58 13.05
N LEU A 90 0.65 -7.78 14.15
CA LEU A 90 0.13 -7.62 15.51
C LEU A 90 -0.26 -6.16 15.83
N GLN A 91 0.47 -5.18 15.33
CA GLN A 91 0.14 -3.76 15.53
C GLN A 91 -1.10 -3.32 14.74
N VAL A 92 -1.27 -3.85 13.53
CA VAL A 92 -2.40 -3.50 12.64
C VAL A 92 -3.69 -4.18 13.09
N MET A 93 -3.58 -5.36 13.69
CA MET A 93 -4.70 -6.14 14.23
C MET A 93 -4.55 -6.32 15.75
N PRO A 94 -4.82 -5.27 16.56
CA PRO A 94 -4.95 -5.45 17.99
C PRO A 94 -6.21 -6.29 18.25
N CYS A 95 -6.04 -7.39 18.97
CA CYS A 95 -7.12 -8.25 19.45
C CYS A 95 -8.22 -7.48 20.19
#